data_AF-A0A7J9Y2T9-F1
#
_entry.id   AF-A0A7J9Y2T9-F1
#
_cell.length_a   1.000
_cell.length_b   1.000
_cell.length_c   1.000
_cell.angle_alpha   90.00
_cell.angle_beta   90.00
_cell.angle_gamma   90.00
#
_symmetry.space_group_name_H-M   'P 1'
#
loop_
_entity.id
_entity.type
_entity.pdbx_description
1 polymer ?
#
loop_
_entity_poly.entity_id
_entity_poly.type
_entity_poly.pdbx_seq_one_letter_code
_entity_poly.pdbx_strand_id
1 'polypeptide(L)'
;MTDSHRREETRSLVDFAGKVLYTGDTLAGAAHAITAFDPGPQAFGAEGAGGFGELCRALHGQWRAALEARAREAESQGSRLIDTAQRLGRAAANYADADVTLSTEIARTGAESTAVGGVRPPDRQVVVRPDTAQPE
;
A
#
# COMPACT_ATOMS: atom_id res chain seq x y z
N MET A 1 -20.73 -2.54 12.74
CA MET A 1 -20.05 -3.68 12.08
C MET A 1 -19.22 -3.28 10.85
N THR A 2 -19.30 -2.03 10.35
CA THR A 2 -18.67 -1.60 9.09
C THR A 2 -17.27 -0.97 9.24
N ASP A 3 -16.96 -0.31 10.36
CA ASP A 3 -15.69 0.41 10.56
C ASP A 3 -14.49 -0.55 10.75
N SER A 4 -14.66 -1.61 11.55
CA SER A 4 -13.61 -2.62 11.77
C SER A 4 -13.19 -3.34 10.49
N HIS A 5 -14.14 -3.62 9.59
CA HIS A 5 -13.86 -4.32 8.34
C HIS A 5 -13.04 -3.46 7.38
N ARG A 6 -13.38 -2.17 7.25
CA ARG A 6 -12.64 -1.22 6.41
C ARG A 6 -11.20 -1.02 6.90
N ARG A 7 -10.99 -0.95 8.22
CA ARG A 7 -9.63 -0.88 8.81
C ARG A 7 -8.82 -2.15 8.57
N GLU A 8 -9.47 -3.31 8.56
CA GLU A 8 -8.86 -4.60 8.20
C GLU A 8 -8.39 -4.59 6.74
N GLU A 9 -9.24 -4.13 5.82
CA GLU A 9 -8.94 -4.04 4.39
C GLU A 9 -7.76 -3.10 4.11
N THR A 10 -7.76 -1.91 4.70
CA THR A 10 -6.65 -0.96 4.54
C THR A 10 -5.34 -1.53 5.09
N ARG A 11 -5.38 -2.23 6.23
CA ARG A 11 -4.19 -2.90 6.80
C ARG A 11 -3.69 -4.01 5.87
N SER A 12 -4.60 -4.84 5.35
CA SER A 12 -4.27 -5.89 4.38
C SER A 12 -3.60 -5.33 3.12
N LEU A 13 -4.09 -4.19 2.63
CA LEU A 13 -3.56 -3.53 1.45
C LEU A 13 -2.16 -2.92 1.68
N VAL A 14 -1.91 -2.37 2.87
CA VAL A 14 -0.58 -1.91 3.29
C VAL A 14 0.40 -3.08 3.40
N ASP A 15 0.00 -4.19 4.02
CA ASP A 15 0.81 -5.40 4.11
C ASP A 15 1.15 -5.96 2.73
N PHE A 16 0.18 -5.97 1.82
CA PHE A 16 0.39 -6.40 0.44
C PHE A 16 1.36 -5.46 -0.29
N ALA A 17 1.21 -4.14 -0.14
CA ALA A 17 2.14 -3.16 -0.68
C ALA A 17 3.57 -3.40 -0.17
N GLY A 18 3.74 -3.68 1.13
CA GLY A 18 5.03 -4.02 1.73
C GLY A 18 5.66 -5.28 1.12
N LYS A 19 4.86 -6.33 0.90
CA LYS A 19 5.34 -7.57 0.24
C LYS A 19 5.75 -7.35 -1.21
N VAL A 20 5.00 -6.54 -1.95
CA VAL A 20 5.33 -6.19 -3.34
C VAL A 20 6.62 -5.37 -3.39
N LEU A 21 6.78 -4.41 -2.48
CA LEU A 21 8.00 -3.62 -2.35
C LEU A 21 9.22 -4.51 -2.08
N TYR A 22 9.13 -5.37 -1.07
CA TYR A 22 10.19 -6.33 -0.72
C TYR A 22 10.55 -7.25 -1.89
N THR A 23 9.55 -7.71 -2.64
CA THR A 23 9.76 -8.55 -3.82
C THR A 23 10.46 -7.77 -4.94
N GLY A 24 10.07 -6.52 -5.15
CA GLY A 24 10.70 -5.61 -6.09
C GLY A 24 12.18 -5.37 -5.77
N ASP A 25 12.48 -5.07 -4.50
CA ASP A 25 13.86 -4.90 -4.01
C ASP A 25 14.69 -6.19 -4.15
N THR A 26 14.09 -7.33 -3.80
CA THR A 26 14.76 -8.64 -3.94
C THR A 26 15.10 -8.93 -5.40
N LEU A 27 14.20 -8.62 -6.33
CA LEU A 27 14.40 -8.84 -7.76
C LEU A 27 15.46 -7.88 -8.33
N ALA A 28 15.47 -6.62 -7.90
CA ALA A 28 16.52 -5.67 -8.25
C ALA A 28 17.90 -6.11 -7.69
N GLY A 29 17.95 -6.61 -6.45
CA GLY A 29 19.17 -7.19 -5.87
C GLY A 29 19.65 -8.45 -6.62
N ALA A 30 18.73 -9.30 -7.07
CA ALA A 30 19.05 -10.48 -7.85
C ALA A 30 19.69 -10.13 -9.22
N ALA A 31 19.34 -8.99 -9.83
CA ALA A 31 19.95 -8.52 -11.07
C ALA A 31 21.48 -8.41 -10.95
N HIS A 32 21.97 -7.86 -9.84
CA HIS A 32 23.41 -7.79 -9.57
C HIS A 32 24.04 -9.16 -9.35
N ALA A 33 23.35 -10.06 -8.66
CA ALA A 33 23.83 -11.43 -8.44
C ALA A 33 23.94 -12.20 -9.76
N ILE A 34 23.01 -12.03 -10.70
CA ILE A 34 23.02 -12.68 -12.02
C ILE A 34 24.30 -12.32 -12.80
N THR A 35 24.72 -11.05 -12.79
CA THR A 35 25.96 -10.66 -13.47
C THR A 35 27.21 -11.22 -12.82
N ALA A 36 27.17 -11.52 -11.52
CA ALA A 36 28.29 -12.12 -10.80
C ALA A 36 28.48 -13.62 -11.12
N PHE A 37 27.51 -14.27 -11.77
CA PHE A 37 27.60 -15.67 -12.20
C PHE A 37 28.36 -15.88 -13.53
N ASP A 38 29.07 -14.88 -14.06
CA ASP A 38 29.94 -15.08 -15.22
C ASP A 38 31.09 -16.05 -14.87
N PRO A 39 31.12 -17.27 -15.45
CA PRO A 39 32.17 -18.24 -15.15
C PRO A 39 33.51 -17.87 -15.82
N GLY A 40 33.53 -16.80 -16.63
CA GLY A 40 34.71 -16.30 -17.31
C GLY A 40 35.04 -17.03 -18.61
N PRO A 41 35.90 -16.44 -19.46
CA PRO A 41 36.22 -16.98 -20.78
C PRO A 41 36.93 -18.35 -20.72
N GLN A 42 37.73 -18.59 -19.67
CA GLN A 42 38.46 -19.85 -19.49
C GLN A 42 37.52 -21.05 -19.34
N ALA A 43 36.39 -20.89 -18.64
CA ALA A 43 35.39 -21.95 -18.47
C ALA A 43 34.76 -22.41 -19.80
N PHE A 44 34.80 -21.55 -20.83
CA PHE A 44 34.35 -21.87 -22.19
C PHE A 44 35.46 -22.42 -23.08
N GLY A 45 36.72 -22.45 -22.64
CA GLY A 45 37.87 -22.83 -23.48
C GLY A 45 38.30 -21.74 -24.46
N ALA A 46 37.96 -20.48 -24.20
CA ALA A 46 38.23 -19.32 -25.06
C ALA A 46 39.74 -19.05 -25.30
N GLU A 47 40.60 -19.60 -24.44
CA GLU A 47 42.07 -19.52 -24.54
C GLU A 47 42.65 -20.48 -25.57
N GLY A 48 41.84 -21.41 -26.11
CA GLY A 48 42.27 -22.31 -27.17
C GLY A 48 42.72 -21.58 -28.44
N ALA A 49 43.66 -22.18 -29.16
CA ALA A 49 44.11 -21.67 -30.45
C ALA A 49 43.17 -22.07 -31.59
N GLY A 50 43.21 -21.31 -32.68
CA GLY A 50 42.48 -21.59 -33.92
C GLY A 50 40.95 -21.40 -33.81
N GLY A 51 40.22 -21.98 -34.76
CA GLY A 51 38.78 -21.75 -34.93
C GLY A 51 37.92 -22.21 -33.75
N PHE A 52 38.34 -23.23 -33.00
CA PHE A 52 37.62 -23.65 -31.79
C PHE A 52 37.70 -22.59 -30.69
N GLY A 53 38.88 -22.00 -30.46
CA GLY A 53 39.02 -20.91 -29.49
C GLY A 53 38.25 -19.66 -29.89
N GLU A 54 38.18 -19.36 -31.19
CA GLU A 54 37.32 -18.28 -31.72
C GLU A 54 35.84 -18.53 -31.46
N LEU A 55 35.37 -19.77 -31.70
CA LEU A 55 34.01 -20.18 -31.37
C LEU A 55 33.71 -20.05 -29.87
N CYS A 56 34.62 -20.50 -29.01
CA CYS A 56 34.47 -20.41 -27.56
C CYS A 56 34.44 -18.96 -27.06
N ARG A 57 35.24 -18.06 -27.64
CA ARG A 57 35.17 -16.61 -27.37
C ARG A 57 33.84 -16.01 -27.79
N ALA A 58 33.35 -16.37 -28.98
CA ALA A 58 32.04 -15.92 -29.45
C ALA A 58 30.90 -16.41 -28.53
N LEU A 59 30.97 -17.68 -28.10
CA LEU A 59 30.01 -18.28 -27.17
C LEU A 59 30.02 -17.59 -25.80
N HIS A 60 31.20 -17.33 -25.23
CA HIS A 60 31.32 -16.56 -23.98
C HIS A 60 30.74 -15.14 -24.13
N GLY A 61 31.00 -14.48 -25.26
CA GLY A 61 30.41 -13.18 -25.57
C GLY A 61 28.88 -13.21 -25.62
N GLN A 62 28.29 -14.23 -26.25
CA GLN A 62 26.83 -14.42 -26.27
C GLN A 62 26.25 -14.71 -24.88
N TRP A 63 26.93 -15.55 -24.09
CA TRP A 63 26.55 -15.85 -22.71
C TRP A 63 26.52 -14.59 -21.85
N ARG A 64 27.60 -13.79 -21.90
CA ARG A 64 27.69 -12.54 -21.16
C ARG A 64 26.59 -11.56 -21.58
N ALA A 65 26.35 -11.40 -22.88
CA ALA A 65 25.27 -10.54 -23.38
C ALA A 65 23.90 -11.00 -22.86
N ALA A 66 23.66 -12.31 -22.78
CA ALA A 66 22.43 -12.87 -22.23
C ALA A 66 22.29 -12.61 -20.72
N LEU A 67 23.37 -12.76 -19.94
CA LEU A 67 23.37 -12.42 -18.51
C LEU A 67 23.08 -10.93 -18.27
N GLU A 68 23.72 -10.04 -19.03
CA GLU A 68 23.46 -8.60 -18.94
C GLU A 68 22.01 -8.25 -19.33
N ALA A 69 21.45 -8.91 -20.35
CA ALA A 69 20.06 -8.72 -20.73
C ALA A 69 19.10 -9.18 -19.62
N ARG A 70 19.36 -10.34 -18.98
CA ARG A 70 18.55 -10.84 -17.87
C ARG A 70 18.67 -9.98 -16.62
N ALA A 71 19.84 -9.42 -16.35
CA ALA A 71 20.02 -8.47 -15.25
C ALA A 71 19.19 -7.20 -15.48
N ARG A 72 19.27 -6.59 -16.68
CA ARG A 72 18.46 -5.42 -17.03
C ARG A 72 16.95 -5.70 -16.95
N GLU A 73 16.52 -6.89 -17.37
CA GLU A 73 15.13 -7.30 -17.26
C GLU A 73 14.69 -7.42 -15.80
N ALA A 74 15.47 -8.08 -14.95
CA ALA A 74 15.19 -8.21 -13.52
C ALA A 74 15.11 -6.84 -12.83
N GLU A 75 16.05 -5.94 -13.11
CA GLU A 75 16.04 -4.57 -12.59
C GLU A 75 14.79 -3.78 -13.04
N SER A 76 14.42 -3.90 -14.31
CA SER A 76 13.22 -3.26 -14.86
C SER A 76 11.95 -3.78 -14.19
N GLN A 77 11.80 -5.09 -14.04
CA GLN A 77 10.65 -5.67 -13.36
C GLN A 77 10.63 -5.32 -11.87
N GLY A 78 11.77 -5.33 -11.19
CA GLY A 78 11.91 -4.90 -9.80
C GLY A 78 11.44 -3.45 -9.62
N SER A 79 11.92 -2.54 -10.47
CA SER A 79 11.51 -1.13 -10.47
C SER A 79 10.00 -0.95 -10.68
N ARG A 80 9.39 -1.75 -11.57
CA ARG A 80 7.93 -1.72 -11.81
C ARG A 80 7.14 -2.19 -10.58
N LEU A 81 7.62 -3.22 -9.88
CA LEU A 81 7.00 -3.69 -8.64
C LEU A 81 7.10 -2.63 -7.54
N ILE A 82 8.27 -1.98 -7.40
CA ILE A 82 8.48 -0.88 -6.44
C ILE A 82 7.51 0.28 -6.71
N ASP A 83 7.41 0.76 -7.96
CA ASP A 83 6.45 1.83 -8.32
C ASP A 83 5.01 1.41 -8.01
N THR A 84 4.64 0.16 -8.34
CA THR A 84 3.30 -0.38 -8.05
C THR A 84 3.03 -0.40 -6.55
N ALA A 85 3.98 -0.85 -5.73
CA ALA A 85 3.87 -0.86 -4.28
C ALA A 85 3.72 0.55 -3.70
N GLN A 86 4.47 1.52 -4.21
CA GLN A 86 4.37 2.92 -3.79
C GLN A 86 3.03 3.55 -4.17
N ARG A 87 2.48 3.24 -5.36
CA ARG A 87 1.13 3.67 -5.75
C ARG A 87 0.08 3.05 -4.85
N LEU A 88 0.21 1.76 -4.53
CA LEU A 88 -0.70 1.06 -3.65
C LEU A 88 -0.67 1.65 -2.22
N GLY A 89 0.53 1.90 -1.68
CA GLY A 89 0.69 2.53 -0.37
C GLY A 89 0.09 3.94 -0.31
N ARG A 90 0.28 4.75 -1.36
CA ARG A 90 -0.36 6.07 -1.47
C ARG A 90 -1.89 5.96 -1.54
N ALA A 91 -2.42 5.02 -2.32
CA ALA A 91 -3.86 4.78 -2.37
C ALA A 91 -4.42 4.37 -1.00
N ALA A 92 -3.72 3.50 -0.27
CA ALA A 92 -4.08 3.09 1.09
C ALA A 92 -4.16 4.28 2.05
N ALA A 93 -3.13 5.13 2.02
CA ALA A 93 -3.06 6.33 2.86
C ALA A 93 -4.21 7.29 2.57
N ASN A 94 -4.47 7.55 1.28
CA ASN A 94 -5.58 8.42 0.87
C ASN A 94 -6.95 7.88 1.33
N TYR A 95 -7.15 6.56 1.30
CA TYR A 95 -8.38 5.95 1.81
C TYR A 95 -8.51 6.10 3.33
N ALA A 96 -7.41 5.92 4.08
CA ALA A 96 -7.42 6.13 5.53
C ALA A 96 -7.73 7.60 5.89
N ASP A 97 -7.13 8.56 5.19
CA ASP A 97 -7.35 9.99 5.43
C ASP A 97 -8.80 10.41 5.11
N ALA A 98 -9.37 9.89 4.03
CA ALA A 98 -10.77 10.13 3.68
C ALA A 98 -11.73 9.58 4.75
N ASP A 99 -11.44 8.40 5.31
CA ASP A 99 -12.26 7.77 6.34
C ASP A 99 -12.22 8.55 7.66
N VAL A 100 -11.05 9.06 8.05
CA VAL A 100 -10.88 9.94 9.23
C VAL A 100 -11.66 11.25 9.02
N THR A 101 -11.54 11.86 7.85
CA THR A 101 -12.24 13.11 7.53
C THR A 101 -13.76 12.94 7.61
N LEU A 102 -14.32 11.90 6.99
CA LEU A 102 -15.75 11.60 7.05
C LEU A 102 -16.22 11.32 8.48
N SER A 103 -15.44 10.56 9.26
CA SER A 103 -15.78 10.23 10.65
C SER A 103 -15.85 11.47 11.54
N THR A 104 -14.91 12.40 11.38
CA THR A 104 -14.91 13.67 12.12
C THR A 104 -16.08 14.57 11.72
N GLU A 105 -16.44 14.61 10.43
CA GLU A 105 -17.58 15.38 9.95
C GLU A 105 -18.93 14.83 10.46
N ILE A 106 -19.10 13.50 10.48
CA ILE A 106 -20.28 12.84 11.03
C ILE A 106 -20.40 13.12 12.54
N ALA A 107 -19.28 13.03 13.28
CA ALA A 107 -19.27 13.34 14.72
C ALA A 107 -19.65 14.81 14.98
N ARG A 108 -19.15 15.73 14.15
CA ARG A 108 -19.47 17.16 14.22
C ARG A 108 -20.95 17.44 13.92
N THR A 109 -21.48 16.92 12.82
CA THR A 109 -22.90 17.09 12.47
C THR A 109 -23.85 16.44 13.48
N GLY A 110 -23.46 15.30 14.06
CA GLY A 110 -24.21 14.69 15.17
C GLY A 110 -24.24 15.56 16.43
N ALA A 111 -23.11 16.20 16.79
CA ALA A 111 -23.04 17.13 17.90
C ALA A 111 -23.87 18.40 17.66
N GLU A 112 -23.83 18.96 16.44
CA GLU A 112 -24.64 20.11 16.02
C GLU A 112 -26.14 19.80 16.03
N SER A 113 -26.55 18.61 15.57
CA SER A 113 -27.96 18.17 15.61
C SER A 113 -28.48 17.97 17.04
N THR A 114 -27.63 17.57 17.97
CA THR A 114 -27.99 17.39 19.39
C THR A 114 -28.17 18.76 20.08
N ALA A 115 -27.38 19.77 19.69
CA ALA A 115 -27.51 21.13 20.18
C ALA A 115 -28.80 21.83 19.71
N VAL A 116 -29.26 21.55 18.48
CA VAL A 116 -30.50 22.11 17.90
C VAL A 116 -31.77 21.43 18.44
N GLY A 117 -31.69 20.15 18.82
CA GLY A 117 -32.82 19.39 19.40
C GLY A 117 -33.10 19.67 20.89
N GLY A 118 -32.26 20.46 21.57
CA GLY A 118 -32.46 20.89 22.95
C GLY A 118 -33.54 21.95 23.12
N VAL A 119 -34.78 21.69 22.64
CA VAL A 119 -35.95 22.48 23.01
C VAL A 119 -36.23 22.22 24.49
N ARG A 120 -35.86 23.18 25.34
CA ARG A 120 -36.23 23.25 26.75
C ARG A 120 -37.76 23.05 26.85
N PRO A 121 -38.27 22.01 27.56
CA PRO A 121 -39.71 21.84 27.71
C PRO A 121 -40.27 23.10 28.39
N PRO A 122 -41.41 23.65 27.93
CA PRO A 122 -41.98 24.82 28.57
C PRO A 122 -42.35 24.47 30.01
N ASP A 123 -41.89 25.31 30.94
CA ASP A 123 -42.25 25.25 32.35
C ASP A 123 -43.78 25.17 32.47
N ARG A 124 -44.28 23.98 32.76
CA ARG A 124 -45.70 23.75 33.05
C ARG A 124 -45.97 24.34 34.43
N GLN A 125 -46.25 25.64 34.50
CA GLN A 125 -46.78 26.26 35.70
C GLN A 125 -48.12 25.59 36.01
N VAL A 126 -48.11 24.71 37.02
CA VAL A 126 -49.32 24.15 37.62
C VAL A 126 -49.97 25.30 38.38
N VAL A 127 -50.94 25.95 37.74
CA VAL A 127 -51.84 26.90 38.40
C VAL A 127 -52.71 26.08 39.37
N VAL A 128 -52.35 26.10 40.64
CA VAL A 128 -53.18 25.61 41.74
C VAL A 128 -54.36 26.57 41.88
N ARG A 129 -55.57 26.14 41.50
CA ARG A 129 -56.82 26.86 41.80
C ARG A 129 -57.09 26.74 43.31
N PRO A 130 -57.30 27.84 44.04
CA PRO A 130 -57.80 27.74 45.40
C PRO A 130 -59.27 27.30 45.37
N ASP A 131 -59.54 26.23 46.11
CA ASP A 131 -60.87 25.70 46.38
C ASP A 131 -61.67 26.73 47.19
N THR A 132 -62.85 27.09 46.71
CA THR A 132 -63.78 27.99 47.39
C THR A 132 -65.02 27.19 47.72
N ALA A 133 -65.14 26.78 48.99
CA ALA A 133 -66.39 26.31 49.56
C ALA A 133 -66.50 26.80 51.02
N GLN A 134 -67.29 27.86 51.21
CA GLN A 134 -68.11 28.09 52.41
C GLN A 134 -69.51 27.46 52.16
N PRO A 135 -70.48 27.55 53.09
CA PRO A 135 -70.51 27.14 54.51
C PRO A 135 -71.76 26.28 54.81
N GLU A 136 -71.85 25.65 55.99
CA GLU A 136 -73.10 25.47 56.74
C GLU A 136 -72.85 25.71 58.23
#